data_AF-A0A654TBH3-F1
#
_entry.id   AF-A0A654TBH3-F1
#
_cell.length_a   1.000
_cell.length_b   1.000
_cell.length_c   1.000
_cell.angle_alpha   90.00
_cell.angle_beta   90.00
_cell.angle_gamma   90.00
#
_symmetry.space_group_name_H-M   'P 1'
#
loop_
_entity.id
_entity.type
_entity.pdbx_description
1 polymer ?
#
loop_
_entity_poly.entity_id
_entity_poly.type
_entity_poly.pdbx_seq_one_letter_code
_entity_poly.pdbx_strand_id
1 'polypeptide(L)'
;MVEDDTLANATGRAMIAGIAAPGQGELLKPFARRYFQAIPGVWARRSGEVAQSVVIGLYPHWDISEQGITAAEEFLSDPEVPPALRRLVLEGQAAVQRSLRARNFDADG
;
A
#
# COMPACT_ATOMS: atom_id res chain seq x y z
N MET A 1 1.34 23.62 -7.67
CA MET A 1 1.83 22.70 -6.63
C MET A 1 1.71 21.28 -7.19
N VAL A 2 2.58 20.95 -8.16
CA VAL A 2 2.61 19.68 -8.92
C VAL A 2 4.08 19.25 -8.99
N GLU A 3 4.72 19.20 -7.83
CA GLU A 3 6.14 18.79 -7.71
C GLU A 3 6.34 17.69 -6.64
N ASP A 4 5.38 17.50 -5.72
CA ASP A 4 5.44 16.44 -4.70
C ASP A 4 5.03 15.05 -5.22
N ASP A 5 4.00 14.97 -6.06
CA ASP A 5 3.44 13.69 -6.55
C ASP A 5 4.42 12.89 -7.42
N THR A 6 5.34 13.57 -8.10
CA THR A 6 6.34 12.94 -8.99
C THR A 6 7.55 12.43 -8.20
N LEU A 7 7.95 13.14 -7.14
CA LEU A 7 9.06 12.76 -6.26
C LEU A 7 8.69 11.57 -5.36
N ALA A 8 7.45 11.54 -4.85
CA ALA A 8 6.91 10.41 -4.10
C ALA A 8 6.84 9.13 -4.95
N ASN A 9 6.42 9.27 -6.21
CA ASN A 9 6.41 8.17 -7.18
C ASN A 9 7.80 7.65 -7.54
N ALA A 10 8.78 8.55 -7.72
CA ALA A 10 10.15 8.18 -8.07
C ALA A 10 10.85 7.46 -6.90
N THR A 11 10.62 7.91 -5.67
CA THR A 11 11.16 7.28 -4.45
C THR A 11 10.50 5.93 -4.19
N GLY A 12 9.19 5.79 -4.47
CA GLY A 12 8.51 4.50 -4.44
C GLY A 12 9.06 3.50 -5.46
N ARG A 13 9.33 3.95 -6.70
CA ARG A 13 10.00 3.12 -7.71
C ARG A 13 11.42 2.71 -7.30
N ALA A 14 12.18 3.59 -6.64
CA ALA A 14 13.51 3.25 -6.13
C ALA A 14 13.47 2.23 -4.97
N MET A 15 12.44 2.26 -4.12
CA MET A 15 12.21 1.26 -3.07
C MET A 15 11.72 -0.07 -3.65
N ILE A 16 10.88 -0.06 -4.68
CA ILE A 16 10.52 -1.24 -5.48
C ILE A 16 11.77 -1.83 -6.15
N ALA A 17 12.68 -1.00 -6.67
CA ALA A 17 13.94 -1.44 -7.26
C ALA A 17 14.89 -2.10 -6.24
N GLY A 18 14.86 -1.68 -4.97
CA GLY A 18 15.60 -2.33 -3.87
C GLY A 18 15.00 -3.67 -3.41
N ILE A 19 13.70 -3.90 -3.66
CA ILE A 19 13.00 -5.18 -3.41
C ILE A 19 13.11 -6.13 -4.62
N ALA A 20 13.42 -5.60 -5.80
CA ALA A 20 13.72 -6.35 -7.02
C ALA A 20 15.16 -6.92 -7.03
N ALA A 21 15.56 -7.61 -5.95
CA ALA A 21 16.69 -8.53 -6.06
C ALA A 21 16.31 -9.63 -7.07
N PRO A 22 17.23 -10.08 -7.94
CA PRO A 22 16.89 -10.85 -9.13
C PRO A 22 16.42 -12.25 -8.73
N GLY A 23 15.24 -12.67 -9.20
CA GLY A 23 14.87 -14.08 -9.10
C GLY A 23 13.42 -14.51 -9.33
N GLN A 24 12.40 -13.66 -9.25
CA GLN A 24 11.01 -14.11 -9.46
C GLN A 24 10.17 -13.08 -10.21
N GLY A 25 10.35 -13.11 -11.52
CA GLY A 25 9.41 -12.57 -12.50
C GLY A 25 8.17 -13.44 -12.56
N GLU A 26 7.01 -12.79 -12.44
CA GLU A 26 5.67 -13.15 -12.93
C GLU A 26 4.65 -12.42 -12.05
N LEU A 27 3.65 -11.85 -12.72
CA LEU A 27 2.40 -11.32 -12.17
C LEU A 27 2.45 -9.90 -11.57
N LEU A 28 1.53 -9.06 -12.05
CA LEU A 28 1.19 -7.71 -11.55
C LEU A 28 -0.03 -7.71 -10.59
N LYS A 29 -0.67 -8.86 -10.38
CA LYS A 29 -1.63 -9.11 -9.28
C LYS A 29 -1.02 -9.25 -7.86
N PRO A 30 0.27 -9.55 -7.64
CA PRO A 30 0.83 -9.63 -6.30
C PRO A 30 1.36 -8.27 -5.80
N PHE A 31 1.15 -7.14 -6.47
CA PHE A 31 1.75 -5.87 -6.00
C PHE A 31 1.19 -5.40 -4.65
N ALA A 32 -0.12 -5.46 -4.43
CA ALA A 32 -0.72 -5.14 -3.13
C ALA A 32 -0.22 -6.11 -2.04
N ARG A 33 -0.20 -7.42 -2.34
CA ARG A 33 0.32 -8.44 -1.42
C ARG A 33 1.81 -8.25 -1.11
N ARG A 34 2.65 -7.96 -2.11
CA ARG A 34 4.08 -7.67 -1.96
C ARG A 34 4.30 -6.41 -1.13
N TYR A 35 3.47 -5.39 -1.31
CA TYR A 35 3.47 -4.20 -0.47
C TYR A 35 3.25 -4.59 1.00
N PHE A 36 2.17 -5.29 1.32
CA PHE A 36 1.87 -5.70 2.69
C PHE A 36 2.93 -6.64 3.30
N GLN A 37 3.59 -7.47 2.49
CA GLN A 37 4.73 -8.29 2.93
C GLN A 37 5.99 -7.45 3.24
N ALA A 38 6.21 -6.36 2.50
CA ALA A 38 7.43 -5.54 2.62
C ALA A 38 7.34 -4.46 3.70
N ILE A 39 6.16 -3.88 3.93
CA ILE A 39 6.01 -2.71 4.81
C ILE A 39 6.43 -2.94 6.27
N PRO A 40 6.28 -4.13 6.90
CA PRO A 40 6.77 -4.33 8.27
C PRO A 40 8.29 -4.19 8.37
N GLY A 41 9.02 -4.70 7.38
CA GLY A 41 10.47 -4.61 7.32
C GLY A 41 10.97 -3.17 7.11
N VAL A 42 10.21 -2.36 6.37
CA VAL A 42 10.50 -0.93 6.21
C VAL A 42 10.19 -0.17 7.50
N TRP A 43 9.04 -0.45 8.12
CA TRP A 43 8.61 0.13 9.37
C TRP A 43 9.63 -0.09 10.50
N ALA A 44 10.19 -1.30 10.59
CA ALA A 44 11.20 -1.63 11.60
C ALA A 44 12.56 -0.94 11.39
N ARG A 45 12.89 -0.51 10.17
CA ARG A 45 14.21 0.07 9.81
C ARG A 45 14.23 1.59 9.74
N ARG A 46 13.08 2.25 9.74
CA ARG A 46 12.95 3.71 9.55
C ARG A 46 12.45 4.37 10.82
N SER A 47 12.80 5.65 11.02
CA SER A 47 12.22 6.47 12.09
C SER A 47 10.71 6.64 11.87
N GLY A 48 9.97 6.89 12.95
CA GLY A 48 8.50 6.89 12.92
C GLY A 48 7.87 7.82 11.87
N GLU A 49 8.46 8.99 11.63
CA GLU A 49 7.98 9.94 10.61
C GLU A 49 8.25 9.43 9.19
N VAL A 50 9.48 8.99 8.90
CA VAL A 50 9.86 8.45 7.58
C VAL A 50 9.07 7.18 7.27
N ALA A 51 8.87 6.30 8.26
CA ALA A 51 8.07 5.10 8.13
C ALA A 51 6.61 5.43 7.77
N GLN A 52 6.01 6.43 8.44
CA GLN A 52 4.66 6.90 8.15
C GLN A 52 4.53 7.43 6.71
N SER A 53 5.42 8.34 6.29
CA SER A 53 5.40 8.91 4.93
C SER A 53 5.52 7.82 3.86
N VAL A 54 6.35 6.80 4.09
CA VAL A 54 6.50 5.68 3.16
C VAL A 54 5.22 4.84 3.08
N VAL A 55 4.63 4.48 4.22
CA VAL A 55 3.40 3.66 4.24
C VAL A 55 2.27 4.39 3.54
N ILE A 56 2.08 5.68 3.83
CA ILE A 56 1.04 6.49 3.18
C ILE A 56 1.31 6.63 1.68
N GLY A 57 2.54 6.97 1.29
CA GLY A 57 2.90 7.21 -0.11
C GLY A 57 2.93 5.96 -0.98
N LEU A 58 3.12 4.77 -0.40
CA LEU A 58 3.18 3.50 -1.12
C LEU A 58 1.92 2.65 -0.98
N TYR A 59 0.93 3.08 -0.20
CA TYR A 59 -0.32 2.36 -0.08
C TYR A 59 -0.96 2.19 -1.47
N PRO A 60 -1.43 0.97 -1.85
CA PRO A 60 -1.89 0.68 -3.21
C PRO A 60 -3.29 1.24 -3.49
N HIS A 61 -3.44 2.56 -3.48
CA HIS A 61 -4.71 3.27 -3.71
C HIS A 61 -5.32 3.02 -5.11
N TRP A 62 -4.50 2.62 -6.07
CA TRP A 62 -4.95 2.25 -7.42
C TRP A 62 -5.62 0.88 -7.50
N ASP A 63 -5.39 0.00 -6.52
CA ASP A 63 -6.01 -1.33 -6.46
C ASP A 63 -7.41 -1.25 -5.84
N ILE A 64 -8.31 -0.60 -6.58
CA ILE A 64 -9.73 -0.44 -6.22
C ILE A 64 -10.46 -1.73 -6.61
N SER A 65 -10.20 -2.79 -5.86
CA SER A 65 -10.76 -4.12 -6.05
C SER A 65 -11.02 -4.80 -4.71
N GLU A 66 -11.91 -5.81 -4.70
CA GLU A 66 -12.10 -6.66 -3.51
C GLU A 66 -10.80 -7.37 -3.11
N GLN A 67 -9.96 -7.75 -4.07
CA GLN A 67 -8.68 -8.42 -3.80
C GLN A 67 -7.71 -7.50 -3.05
N GLY A 68 -7.64 -6.21 -3.41
CA GLY A 68 -6.83 -5.23 -2.69
C GLY A 68 -7.31 -5.00 -1.25
N ILE A 69 -8.64 -5.01 -1.04
CA ILE A 69 -9.25 -4.92 0.29
C ILE A 69 -8.91 -6.18 1.11
N THR A 70 -9.10 -7.38 0.55
CA THR A 70 -8.78 -8.64 1.22
C THR A 70 -7.29 -8.72 1.59
N ALA A 71 -6.39 -8.24 0.73
CA ALA A 71 -4.96 -8.21 1.06
C ALA A 71 -4.65 -7.30 2.26
N ALA A 72 -5.36 -6.17 2.39
CA ALA A 72 -5.24 -5.31 3.57
C ALA A 72 -5.82 -5.98 4.82
N GLU A 73 -6.95 -6.69 4.70
CA GLU A 73 -7.56 -7.44 5.80
C GLU A 73 -6.67 -8.59 6.29
N GLU A 74 -6.09 -9.35 5.36
CA GLU A 74 -5.09 -10.40 5.65
C GLU A 74 -3.93 -9.81 6.46
N PHE A 75 -3.38 -8.66 6.02
CA PHE A 75 -2.32 -7.97 6.75
C PHE A 75 -2.75 -7.51 8.14
N LEU A 76 -3.95 -6.94 8.27
CA LEU A 76 -4.49 -6.45 9.53
C LEU A 76 -4.93 -7.57 10.48
N SER A 77 -5.04 -8.81 10.01
CA SER A 77 -5.34 -9.97 10.87
C SER A 77 -4.18 -10.35 11.79
N ASP A 78 -2.95 -9.94 11.44
CA ASP A 78 -1.76 -10.23 12.21
C ASP A 78 -1.69 -9.34 13.48
N PRO A 79 -1.71 -9.94 14.69
CA PRO A 79 -1.63 -9.20 15.95
C PRO A 79 -0.26 -8.56 16.20
N GLU A 80 0.80 -8.98 15.51
CA GLU A 80 2.15 -8.44 15.66
C GLU A 80 2.32 -7.09 14.93
N VAL A 81 1.36 -6.70 14.08
CA VAL A 81 1.39 -5.41 13.39
C VAL A 81 1.30 -4.26 14.40
N PRO A 82 2.30 -3.36 14.44
CA PRO A 82 2.30 -2.23 15.39
C PRO A 82 1.04 -1.36 15.26
N PRO A 83 0.46 -0.85 16.37
CA PRO A 83 -0.78 -0.08 16.34
C PRO A 83 -0.78 1.13 15.40
N ALA A 84 0.37 1.83 15.31
CA ALA A 84 0.53 2.95 14.39
C ALA A 84 0.52 2.53 12.92
N LEU A 85 1.20 1.43 12.56
CA LEU A 85 1.17 0.87 11.21
C LEU A 85 -0.23 0.37 10.84
N ARG A 86 -0.87 -0.34 11.77
CA ARG A 86 -2.24 -0.83 11.64
C ARG A 86 -3.21 0.31 11.32
N ARG A 87 -3.10 1.44 12.02
CA ARG A 87 -3.94 2.62 11.78
C ARG A 87 -3.78 3.18 10.38
N LEU A 88 -2.55 3.32 9.87
CA LEU A 88 -2.31 3.83 8.52
C LEU A 88 -2.91 2.91 7.44
N VAL A 89 -2.76 1.60 7.62
CA VAL A 89 -3.33 0.62 6.68
C VAL A 89 -4.86 0.64 6.71
N LEU A 90 -5.48 0.79 7.89
CA LEU A 90 -6.94 0.95 8.02
C LEU A 90 -7.44 2.22 7.31
N GLU A 91 -6.73 3.34 7.45
CA GLU A 91 -7.08 4.60 6.79
C GLU A 91 -6.98 4.47 5.26
N GLY A 92 -5.92 3.83 4.75
CA GLY A 92 -5.76 3.52 3.33
C GLY A 92 -6.85 2.59 2.79
N GLN A 93 -7.19 1.53 3.55
CA GLN A 93 -8.25 0.57 3.19
C GLN A 93 -9.61 1.26 3.10
N ALA A 94 -9.93 2.14 4.07
CA ALA A 94 -11.18 2.89 4.06
C ALA A 94 -11.29 3.80 2.82
N ALA A 95 -10.19 4.41 2.38
CA ALA A 95 -10.18 5.20 1.15
C ALA A 95 -10.48 4.34 -0.08
N VAL A 96 -9.84 3.17 -0.21
CA VAL A 96 -10.09 2.23 -1.33
C VAL A 96 -11.52 1.71 -1.33
N GLN A 97 -12.06 1.33 -0.17
CA GLN A 97 -13.45 0.88 -0.03
C GLN A 97 -14.44 1.96 -0.49
N ARG A 98 -14.22 3.23 -0.12
CA ARG A 98 -15.05 4.35 -0.58
C ARG A 98 -14.98 4.50 -2.09
N SER A 99 -13.79 4.44 -2.68
CA SER A 99 -13.61 4.51 -4.14
C SER A 99 -14.28 3.35 -4.86
N LEU A 100 -14.22 2.12 -4.33
CA LEU A 100 -14.87 0.96 -4.93
C LEU A 100 -16.39 1.12 -4.95
N ARG A 101 -16.99 1.59 -3.85
CA ARG A 101 -18.43 1.87 -3.78
C ARG A 101 -18.85 2.96 -4.77
N ALA A 102 -18.06 4.03 -4.90
CA ALA A 102 -18.35 5.09 -5.86
C ALA A 102 -18.32 4.57 -7.32
N ARG A 103 -17.32 3.75 -7.68
CA ARG A 103 -17.24 3.15 -9.02
C ARG A 103 -18.42 2.24 -9.34
N ASN A 104 -18.87 1.45 -8.37
CA ASN A 104 -20.03 0.58 -8.57
C ASN A 104 -21.31 1.40 -8.73
N PHE A 105 -21.46 2.49 -7.99
CA PHE A 105 -22.61 3.38 -8.10
C PHE A 105 -22.65 4.13 -9.44
N ASP A 106 -21.51 4.63 -9.93
CA ASP A 106 -21.40 5.34 -11.21
C ASP A 106 -21.59 4.40 -12.42
N ALA A 107 -21.34 3.09 -12.28
CA ALA A 107 -21.52 2.12 -13.34
C ALA A 107 -23.00 1.66 -13.52
N ASP A 108 -23.84 1.90 -12.52
CA ASP A 108 -25.26 1.54 -12.50
C ASP A 108 -26.20 2.72 -12.81
N GLY A 109 -25.67 3.91 -13.14
CA GLY A 109 -26.41 5.14 -13.47
C GLY A 109 -26.35 5.53 -14.94
#